data_AF-A0A537N8W7-F1
#
_entry.id   AF-A0A537N8W7-F1
#
_cell.length_a   1.000
_cell.length_b   1.000
_cell.length_c   1.000
_cell.angle_alpha   90.00
_cell.angle_beta   90.00
_cell.angle_gamma   90.00
#
_symmetry.space_group_name_H-M   'P 1'
#
loop_
_entity.id
_entity.type
_entity.pdbx_description
1 polymer ?
#
loop_
_entity_poly.entity_id
_entity_poly.type
_entity_poly.pdbx_seq_one_letter_code
_entity_poly.pdbx_strand_id
1 'polypeptide(L)'
;MTLGRRALLQVAAATAALGGRAAFGQRGTPTQADLLRFRATGQVTLLNFTDLHAQLMPLYFREPSVNIGVGAGRGLPPHLVGEKLLEAYKLGRGSVEAYALACTDFEGLARTYGRIGGLDRMATLIKAIRAERGDKVLLLDGGDTWQGSYTAL
;
A
#
# COMPACT_ATOMS: atom_id res chain seq x y z
N MET A 1 -12.62 23.19 -41.77
CA MET A 1 -13.02 23.86 -40.52
C MET A 1 -11.79 23.99 -39.63
N THR A 2 -11.27 25.19 -39.45
CA THR A 2 -10.15 25.46 -38.55
C THR A 2 -10.70 25.64 -37.13
N LEU A 3 -10.28 24.79 -36.19
CA LEU A 3 -10.57 24.98 -34.78
C LEU A 3 -9.87 26.26 -34.29
N GLY A 4 -10.65 27.29 -33.99
CA GLY A 4 -10.14 28.52 -33.40
C GLY A 4 -9.59 28.27 -31.98
N ARG A 5 -8.62 29.08 -31.54
CA ARG A 5 -7.97 28.95 -30.21
C ARG A 5 -8.98 28.84 -29.06
N ARG A 6 -10.11 29.58 -29.14
CA ARG A 6 -11.20 29.49 -28.15
C ARG A 6 -11.93 28.15 -28.17
N ALA A 7 -12.23 27.62 -29.35
CA ALA A 7 -12.87 26.31 -29.48
C ALA A 7 -11.95 25.19 -28.98
N LEU A 8 -10.64 25.30 -29.25
CA LEU A 8 -9.64 24.37 -28.72
C LEU A 8 -9.59 24.41 -27.18
N LEU A 9 -9.58 25.61 -26.57
CA LEU A 9 -9.59 25.76 -25.12
C LEU A 9 -10.89 25.27 -24.48
N GLN A 10 -12.03 25.50 -25.12
CA GLN A 10 -13.33 25.03 -24.64
C GLN A 10 -13.44 23.52 -24.71
N VAL A 11 -12.97 22.90 -25.81
CA VAL A 11 -12.90 21.45 -25.92
C VAL A 11 -11.91 20.89 -24.89
N ALA A 12 -10.71 21.45 -24.75
CA ALA A 12 -9.75 21.00 -23.74
C ALA A 12 -10.29 21.09 -22.31
N ALA A 13 -11.01 22.17 -21.97
CA ALA A 13 -11.65 22.34 -20.66
C ALA A 13 -12.81 21.35 -20.46
N ALA A 14 -13.64 21.13 -21.48
CA ALA A 14 -14.71 20.13 -21.44
C ALA A 14 -14.15 18.71 -21.31
N THR A 15 -13.07 18.38 -22.01
CA THR A 15 -12.38 17.09 -21.88
C THR A 15 -11.68 16.95 -20.53
N ALA A 16 -11.18 18.03 -19.91
CA ALA A 16 -10.62 17.99 -18.55
C ALA A 16 -11.71 17.80 -17.47
N ALA A 17 -12.91 18.35 -17.70
CA ALA A 17 -14.06 18.18 -16.82
C ALA A 17 -14.73 16.80 -16.96
N LEU A 18 -14.83 16.28 -18.20
CA LEU A 18 -15.42 14.96 -18.49
C LEU A 18 -14.42 13.82 -18.29
N GLY A 19 -13.18 14.02 -18.69
CA GLY A 19 -12.04 13.13 -18.42
C GLY A 19 -11.51 13.38 -17.02
N GLY A 20 -12.43 13.45 -16.05
CA GLY A 20 -12.18 13.70 -14.65
C GLY A 20 -10.92 12.98 -14.24
N ARG A 21 -9.83 13.73 -14.18
CA ARG A 21 -8.84 13.47 -13.16
C ARG A 21 -9.67 13.71 -11.92
N ALA A 22 -10.27 12.65 -11.38
CA ALA A 22 -10.56 12.63 -9.97
C ALA A 22 -9.32 13.27 -9.37
N ALA A 23 -9.51 14.40 -8.68
CA ALA A 23 -8.46 14.95 -7.88
C ALA A 23 -8.20 13.90 -6.81
N PHE A 24 -7.51 12.83 -7.19
CA PHE A 24 -6.69 12.03 -6.34
C PHE A 24 -5.70 13.07 -5.86
N GLY A 25 -6.07 13.74 -4.75
CA GLY A 25 -5.15 14.64 -4.08
C GLY A 25 -3.87 13.83 -3.98
N GLN A 26 -2.81 14.29 -4.63
CA GLN A 26 -1.54 13.60 -4.60
C GLN A 26 -1.14 13.60 -3.13
N ARG A 27 -1.48 12.53 -2.43
CA ARG A 27 -1.01 12.30 -1.09
C ARG A 27 0.47 12.01 -1.29
N GLY A 28 1.33 12.88 -0.76
CA GLY A 28 2.76 12.61 -0.76
C GLY A 28 3.04 11.29 -0.05
N THR A 29 4.27 10.79 -0.19
CA THR A 29 4.73 9.63 0.59
C THR A 29 4.42 9.83 2.08
N PRO A 30 3.72 8.88 2.74
CA PRO A 30 3.34 9.04 4.12
C PRO A 30 4.58 9.19 5.00
N THR A 31 4.53 10.11 5.95
CA THR A 31 5.56 10.22 6.98
C THR A 31 5.38 9.13 8.03
N GLN A 32 6.41 8.88 8.84
CA GLN A 32 6.27 8.00 10.00
C GLN A 32 5.12 8.43 10.92
N ALA A 33 4.93 9.73 11.14
CA ALA A 33 3.86 10.24 11.97
C ALA A 33 2.47 9.95 11.37
N ASP A 34 2.35 9.90 10.04
CA ASP A 34 1.11 9.47 9.37
C ASP A 34 0.82 7.99 9.61
N LEU A 35 1.84 7.13 9.50
CA LEU A 35 1.71 5.68 9.70
C LEU A 35 1.39 5.30 11.15
N LEU A 36 1.87 6.10 12.12
CA LEU A 36 1.64 5.90 13.54
C LEU A 36 0.43 6.67 14.09
N ARG A 37 -0.38 7.28 13.21
CA ARG A 37 -1.53 8.11 13.59
C ARG A 37 -2.75 7.28 13.95
N PHE A 38 -2.65 6.49 15.02
CA PHE A 38 -3.77 5.73 15.55
C PHE A 38 -3.82 5.83 17.07
N ARG A 39 -5.02 5.72 17.63
CA ARG A 39 -5.21 5.69 19.08
C ARG A 39 -4.65 4.37 19.62
N ALA A 40 -3.72 4.44 20.57
CA ALA A 40 -3.32 3.28 21.34
C ALA A 40 -4.53 2.66 22.06
N THR A 41 -4.80 1.38 21.80
CA THR A 41 -5.86 0.60 22.46
C THR A 41 -5.27 -0.63 23.14
N GLY A 42 -6.04 -1.22 24.08
CA GLY A 42 -5.70 -2.46 24.77
C GLY A 42 -4.53 -2.37 25.76
N GLN A 43 -4.18 -3.52 26.35
CA GLN A 43 -3.09 -3.64 27.33
C GLN A 43 -1.78 -4.15 26.72
N VAL A 44 -1.83 -4.78 25.55
CA VAL A 44 -0.70 -5.38 24.83
C VAL A 44 -0.73 -4.92 23.37
N THR A 45 0.44 -4.68 22.79
CA THR A 45 0.63 -4.45 21.36
C THR A 45 1.34 -5.64 20.76
N LEU A 46 0.74 -6.26 19.75
CA LEU A 46 1.39 -7.28 18.93
C LEU A 46 1.83 -6.63 17.62
N LEU A 47 3.13 -6.59 17.39
CA LEU A 47 3.70 -6.24 16.09
C LEU A 47 4.06 -7.54 15.40
N ASN A 48 3.51 -7.76 14.21
CA ASN A 48 3.73 -8.98 13.45
C ASN A 48 4.25 -8.64 12.06
N PHE A 49 5.26 -9.38 11.61
CA PHE A 49 5.66 -9.46 10.22
C PHE A 49 5.92 -10.92 9.85
N THR A 50 5.88 -11.24 8.57
CA THR A 50 6.08 -12.59 8.04
C THR A 50 6.60 -12.49 6.62
N ASP A 51 7.20 -13.57 6.12
CA ASP A 51 7.57 -13.73 4.71
C ASP A 51 8.48 -12.59 4.23
N LEU A 52 9.45 -12.18 5.07
CA LEU A 52 10.40 -11.12 4.70
C LEU A 52 11.23 -11.53 3.47
N HIS A 53 11.48 -12.82 3.30
CA HIS A 53 12.32 -13.39 2.25
C HIS A 53 13.68 -12.70 2.12
N ALA A 54 14.29 -12.38 3.26
CA ALA A 54 15.53 -11.62 3.37
C ALA A 54 15.54 -10.29 2.60
N GLN A 55 14.40 -9.65 2.34
CA GLN A 55 14.35 -8.37 1.65
C GLN A 55 14.77 -7.23 2.58
N LEU A 56 16.09 -7.05 2.75
CA LEU A 56 16.65 -6.07 3.68
C LEU A 56 16.48 -4.62 3.18
N MET A 57 16.45 -4.43 1.87
CA MET A 57 16.38 -3.12 1.21
C MET A 57 14.98 -2.84 0.65
N PRO A 58 14.54 -1.57 0.56
CA PRO A 58 13.27 -1.25 -0.06
C PRO A 58 13.18 -1.68 -1.54
N LEU A 59 12.03 -2.23 -1.93
CA LEU A 59 11.74 -2.71 -3.28
C LEU A 59 10.31 -2.37 -3.74
N TYR A 60 10.02 -2.62 -5.01
CA TYR A 60 8.67 -2.52 -5.57
C TYR A 60 8.01 -3.89 -5.52
N PHE A 61 6.98 -4.05 -4.68
CA PHE A 61 6.27 -5.32 -4.51
C PHE A 61 4.80 -5.13 -4.91
N ARG A 62 4.33 -5.90 -5.87
CA ARG A 62 2.97 -5.79 -6.41
C ARG A 62 2.17 -7.04 -6.06
N GLU A 63 0.99 -6.84 -5.49
CA GLU A 63 0.03 -7.90 -5.23
C GLU A 63 -0.46 -8.60 -6.51
N PRO A 64 -0.89 -9.87 -6.43
CA PRO A 64 -1.36 -10.61 -7.59
C PRO A 64 -2.62 -9.98 -8.21
N SER A 65 -2.70 -9.97 -9.55
CA SER A 65 -3.92 -9.59 -10.26
C SER A 65 -4.93 -10.73 -10.39
N VAL A 66 -4.52 -11.95 -10.08
CA VAL A 66 -5.37 -13.15 -10.13
C VAL A 66 -5.01 -14.02 -8.93
N ASN A 67 -6.02 -14.35 -8.12
CA ASN A 67 -5.94 -15.36 -7.08
C ASN A 67 -7.26 -16.13 -7.08
N ILE A 68 -7.23 -17.44 -7.34
CA ILE A 68 -8.43 -18.24 -7.61
C ILE A 68 -8.72 -19.12 -6.40
N GLY A 69 -9.78 -18.77 -5.66
CA GLY A 69 -10.34 -19.62 -4.62
C GLY A 69 -11.22 -20.72 -5.20
N VAL A 70 -11.14 -21.93 -4.62
CA VAL A 70 -11.93 -23.10 -5.02
C VAL A 70 -12.87 -23.54 -3.91
N GLY A 71 -13.98 -24.19 -4.28
CA GLY A 71 -14.97 -24.68 -3.32
C GLY A 71 -15.49 -23.58 -2.39
N ALA A 72 -15.44 -23.84 -1.08
CA ALA A 72 -15.89 -22.91 -0.05
C ALA A 72 -15.05 -21.62 0.03
N GLY A 73 -13.81 -21.60 -0.49
CA GLY A 73 -12.95 -20.41 -0.50
C GLY A 73 -13.20 -19.45 -1.66
N ARG A 74 -14.10 -19.77 -2.59
CA ARG A 74 -14.34 -18.95 -3.79
C ARG A 74 -14.88 -17.57 -3.41
N GLY A 75 -14.14 -16.52 -3.79
CA GLY A 75 -14.55 -15.13 -3.57
C GLY A 75 -14.46 -14.69 -2.11
N LEU A 76 -13.66 -15.39 -1.30
CA LEU A 76 -13.33 -15.01 0.07
C LEU A 76 -11.85 -14.65 0.19
N PRO A 77 -11.44 -13.84 1.18
CA PRO A 77 -10.03 -13.72 1.54
C PRO A 77 -9.40 -15.11 1.76
N PRO A 78 -8.15 -15.34 1.32
CA PRO A 78 -7.22 -14.39 0.69
C PRO A 78 -7.36 -14.25 -0.85
N HIS A 79 -8.40 -14.80 -1.46
CA HIS A 79 -8.61 -14.83 -2.92
C HIS A 79 -9.26 -13.56 -3.51
N LEU A 80 -9.45 -12.53 -2.71
CA LEU A 80 -9.89 -11.22 -3.20
C LEU A 80 -8.69 -10.47 -3.76
N VAL A 81 -8.83 -9.92 -4.96
CA VAL A 81 -7.79 -9.13 -5.64
C VAL A 81 -8.39 -7.88 -6.28
N GLY A 82 -7.52 -6.90 -6.55
CA GLY A 82 -7.89 -5.67 -7.24
C GLY A 82 -9.10 -4.94 -6.63
N GLU A 83 -10.04 -4.52 -7.47
CA GLU A 83 -11.23 -3.77 -7.04
C GLU A 83 -12.06 -4.49 -5.97
N LYS A 84 -12.16 -5.82 -6.04
CA LYS A 84 -12.93 -6.60 -5.06
C LYS A 84 -12.31 -6.55 -3.67
N LEU A 85 -10.97 -6.54 -3.60
CA LEU A 85 -10.26 -6.36 -2.33
C LEU A 85 -10.49 -4.94 -1.80
N LEU A 86 -10.36 -3.92 -2.65
CA LEU A 86 -10.59 -2.53 -2.26
C LEU A 86 -12.01 -2.32 -1.70
N GLU A 87 -13.02 -2.88 -2.37
CA GLU A 87 -14.42 -2.81 -1.93
C GLU A 87 -14.62 -3.52 -0.58
N ALA A 88 -14.15 -4.76 -0.46
CA ALA A 88 -14.34 -5.57 0.76
C ALA A 88 -13.74 -4.91 2.01
N TYR A 89 -12.58 -4.26 1.86
CA TYR A 89 -11.88 -3.58 2.96
C TYR A 89 -12.10 -2.07 2.99
N LYS A 90 -12.98 -1.52 2.13
CA LYS A 90 -13.31 -0.09 2.04
C LYS A 90 -12.09 0.80 1.85
N LEU A 91 -11.15 0.34 1.03
CA LEU A 91 -9.91 1.05 0.72
C LEU A 91 -10.14 2.01 -0.45
N GLY A 92 -9.72 3.27 -0.27
CA GLY A 92 -9.82 4.27 -1.33
C GLY A 92 -8.84 4.00 -2.47
N ARG A 93 -9.27 4.20 -3.72
CA ARG A 93 -8.35 4.15 -4.86
C ARG A 93 -7.23 5.18 -4.71
N GLY A 94 -6.02 4.80 -5.08
CA GLY A 94 -4.84 5.65 -5.01
C GLY A 94 -4.34 5.95 -3.60
N SER A 95 -4.92 5.35 -2.57
CA SER A 95 -4.42 5.41 -1.19
C SER A 95 -3.11 4.62 -1.02
N VAL A 96 -2.42 4.84 0.10
CA VAL A 96 -1.22 4.07 0.47
C VAL A 96 -1.59 2.61 0.70
N GLU A 97 -2.76 2.36 1.28
CA GLU A 97 -3.30 1.03 1.54
C GLU A 97 -3.62 0.31 0.23
N ALA A 98 -4.20 1.01 -0.76
CA ALA A 98 -4.41 0.45 -2.09
C ALA A 98 -3.10 0.11 -2.80
N TYR A 99 -2.05 0.92 -2.62
CA TYR A 99 -0.72 0.62 -3.16
C TYR A 99 -0.07 -0.60 -2.49
N ALA A 100 -0.26 -0.76 -1.17
CA ALA A 100 0.32 -1.86 -0.41
C ALA A 100 -0.44 -3.18 -0.52
N LEU A 101 -1.76 -3.15 -0.74
CA LEU A 101 -2.65 -4.32 -0.61
C LEU A 101 -3.36 -4.72 -1.90
N ALA A 102 -3.26 -3.93 -2.98
CA ALA A 102 -3.94 -4.23 -4.23
C ALA A 102 -3.03 -4.03 -5.45
N CYS A 103 -3.36 -4.73 -6.52
CA CYS A 103 -2.65 -4.62 -7.80
C CYS A 103 -3.08 -3.40 -8.65
N THR A 104 -4.09 -2.66 -8.20
CA THR A 104 -4.75 -1.58 -8.96
C THR A 104 -3.84 -0.36 -9.09
N ASP A 105 -3.58 0.09 -10.33
CA ASP A 105 -2.74 1.26 -10.63
C ASP A 105 -1.32 1.19 -10.01
N PHE A 106 -0.76 -0.01 -9.89
CA PHE A 106 0.52 -0.22 -9.23
C PHE A 106 1.64 0.67 -9.79
N GLU A 107 1.73 0.81 -11.11
CA GLU A 107 2.78 1.64 -11.74
C GLU A 107 2.64 3.13 -11.40
N GLY A 108 1.41 3.67 -11.43
CA GLY A 108 1.13 5.07 -11.09
C GLY A 108 1.42 5.35 -9.61
N LEU A 109 1.02 4.42 -8.74
CA LEU A 109 1.24 4.52 -7.30
C LEU A 109 2.69 4.26 -6.91
N ALA A 110 3.41 3.38 -7.60
CA ALA A 110 4.85 3.17 -7.40
C ALA A 110 5.67 4.42 -7.73
N ARG A 111 5.28 5.17 -8.77
CA ARG A 111 5.90 6.48 -9.10
C ARG A 111 5.59 7.54 -8.05
N THR A 112 4.45 7.45 -7.38
CA THR A 112 3.99 8.43 -6.39
C THR A 112 4.58 8.15 -5.00
N TYR A 113 4.52 6.90 -4.55
CA TYR A 113 4.90 6.49 -3.19
C TYR A 113 6.29 5.88 -3.08
N GLY A 114 6.88 5.41 -4.19
CA GLY A 114 8.21 4.82 -4.21
C GLY A 114 8.24 3.38 -3.69
N ARG A 115 9.43 2.90 -3.35
CA ARG A 115 9.68 1.53 -2.88
C ARG A 115 9.15 1.33 -1.45
N ILE A 116 8.69 0.13 -1.15
CA ILE A 116 8.18 -0.30 0.16
C ILE A 116 9.15 -1.27 0.85
N GLY A 117 8.91 -1.56 2.13
CA GLY A 117 9.75 -2.46 2.92
C GLY A 117 11.05 -1.81 3.38
N GLY A 118 12.09 -2.63 3.58
CA GLY A 118 13.36 -2.22 4.16
C GLY A 118 13.39 -2.41 5.68
N LEU A 119 14.40 -3.14 6.16
CA LEU A 119 14.53 -3.45 7.60
C LEU A 119 14.89 -2.22 8.44
N ASP A 120 15.60 -1.26 7.89
CA ASP A 120 15.93 0.01 8.54
C ASP A 120 14.65 0.81 8.89
N ARG A 121 13.71 0.87 7.94
CA ARG A 121 12.42 1.54 8.09
C ARG A 121 11.52 0.77 9.06
N MET A 122 11.46 -0.55 8.94
CA MET A 122 10.72 -1.40 9.88
C MET A 122 11.26 -1.26 11.32
N ALA A 123 12.59 -1.32 11.50
CA ALA A 123 13.22 -1.13 12.80
C ALA A 123 12.93 0.27 13.39
N THR A 124 12.90 1.29 12.55
CA THR A 124 12.53 2.66 12.94
C THR A 124 11.08 2.72 13.47
N LEU A 125 10.13 2.11 12.76
CA LEU A 125 8.73 2.03 13.20
C LEU A 125 8.58 1.24 14.50
N ILE A 126 9.23 0.07 14.61
CA ILE A 126 9.20 -0.76 15.81
C ILE A 126 9.73 0.00 17.03
N LYS A 127 10.86 0.72 16.88
CA LYS A 127 11.44 1.52 17.96
C LYS A 127 10.49 2.64 18.40
N ALA A 128 9.85 3.34 17.45
CA ALA A 128 8.89 4.38 17.77
C ALA A 128 7.68 3.83 18.55
N ILE A 129 7.12 2.69 18.10
CA ILE A 129 6.00 2.05 18.79
C ILE A 129 6.41 1.59 20.19
N ARG A 130 7.60 1.01 20.37
CA ARG A 130 8.12 0.61 21.69
C ARG A 130 8.36 1.81 22.60
N ALA A 131 8.84 2.93 22.07
CA ALA A 131 9.03 4.15 22.86
C ALA A 131 7.69 4.70 23.38
N GLU A 132 6.61 4.59 22.60
CA GLU A 132 5.27 5.01 23.02
C GLU A 132 4.60 4.02 23.99
N ARG A 133 4.76 2.71 23.76
CA ARG A 133 4.01 1.65 24.45
C ARG A 133 4.75 0.99 25.62
N GLY A 134 6.07 1.19 25.73
CA GLY A 134 6.93 0.58 26.74
C GLY A 134 7.03 -0.94 26.61
N ASP A 135 7.09 -1.66 27.74
CA ASP A 135 7.31 -3.11 27.82
C ASP A 135 6.13 -3.97 27.37
N LYS A 136 5.06 -3.35 26.87
CA LYS A 136 3.80 -4.00 26.46
C LYS A 136 3.80 -4.42 25.00
N VAL A 137 4.95 -4.46 24.35
CA VAL A 137 5.08 -4.72 22.90
C VAL A 137 5.79 -6.04 22.66
N LEU A 138 5.10 -6.97 22.00
CA LEU A 138 5.71 -8.17 21.46
C LEU A 138 5.93 -8.00 19.95
N LEU A 139 7.13 -8.30 19.48
CA LEU A 139 7.45 -8.37 18.05
C LEU A 139 7.52 -9.85 17.67
N LEU A 140 6.68 -10.25 16.72
CA LEU A 140 6.51 -11.61 16.26
C LEU A 140 6.97 -11.69 14.80
N ASP A 141 7.85 -12.65 14.53
CA ASP A 141 8.28 -13.05 13.19
C ASP A 141 7.56 -14.36 12.84
N GLY A 142 6.72 -14.32 11.81
CA GLY A 142 5.91 -15.44 11.34
C GLY A 142 6.68 -16.52 10.56
N GLY A 143 7.93 -16.27 10.19
CA GLY A 143 8.74 -17.19 9.40
C GLY A 143 9.02 -16.70 7.97
N ASP A 144 9.72 -17.54 7.21
CA ASP A 144 10.23 -17.23 5.86
C ASP A 144 11.07 -15.94 5.78
N THR A 145 11.85 -15.71 6.83
CA THR A 145 12.62 -14.47 7.00
C THR A 145 14.03 -14.51 6.42
N TRP A 146 14.73 -15.66 6.49
CA TRP A 146 16.18 -15.70 6.30
C TRP A 146 16.68 -15.86 4.86
N GLN A 147 15.84 -16.31 3.94
CA GLN A 147 16.25 -16.69 2.57
C GLN A 147 15.33 -16.04 1.52
N GLY A 148 15.76 -15.94 0.27
CA GLY A 148 14.89 -15.49 -0.84
C GLY A 148 15.31 -14.18 -1.50
N SER A 149 16.49 -13.65 -1.17
CA SER A 149 17.06 -12.47 -1.82
C SER A 149 18.58 -12.55 -1.92
N TYR A 150 19.17 -11.67 -2.73
CA TYR A 150 20.63 -11.56 -2.87
C TYR A 150 21.32 -11.18 -1.55
N THR A 151 20.63 -10.50 -0.64
CA THR A 151 21.21 -10.07 0.65
C THR A 151 21.33 -11.20 1.68
N ALA A 152 20.90 -12.41 1.35
CA ALA A 152 21.08 -13.64 2.15
C ALA A 152 22.18 -14.57 1.59
N LEU A 153 22.93 -14.14 0.57
CA LEU A 153 24.07 -14.87 0.00
C LEU A 153 25.40 -14.48 0.66
#